data_AF-A0A9X0JKP4-F1
#
_entry.id   AF-A0A9X0JKP4-F1
#
_cell.length_a   1.000
_cell.length_b   1.000
_cell.length_c   1.000
_cell.angle_alpha   90.00
_cell.angle_beta   90.00
_cell.angle_gamma   90.00
#
_symmetry.space_group_name_H-M   'P 1'
#
loop_
_entity.id
_entity.type
_entity.pdbx_description
1 polymer ?
#
loop_
_entity_poly.entity_id
_entity_poly.type
_entity_poly.pdbx_seq_one_letter_code
_entity_poly.pdbx_strand_id
1 'polypeptide(L)'
;MTFLLLTGFFPEPNPDSSLQFEKDIPSRAEPLVLNVMGWASKQDVPSGEHDLTAPQAAEILSILGEPFRDELIYGIGLCRA
;
A
#
# COMPACT_ATOMS: atom_id res chain seq x y z
N MET A 1 -1.89 -2.83 18.08
CA MET A 1 -2.86 -3.31 17.06
C MET A 1 -2.15 -3.37 15.71
N THR A 2 -2.50 -4.30 14.82
CA THR A 2 -1.91 -4.35 13.46
C THR A 2 -2.87 -3.83 12.41
N PHE A 3 -2.35 -3.04 11.49
CA PHE A 3 -3.07 -2.43 10.38
C PHE A 3 -2.21 -2.45 9.13
N LEU A 4 -2.86 -2.44 7.97
CA LEU A 4 -2.17 -2.28 6.69
C LEU A 4 -1.90 -0.80 6.46
N LEU A 5 -0.68 -0.49 6.04
CA LEU A 5 -0.24 0.84 5.67
C LEU A 5 0.13 0.85 4.18
N LEU A 6 -0.45 1.78 3.43
CA LEU A 6 -0.06 2.09 2.06
C LEU A 6 0.92 3.27 2.08
N THR A 7 2.09 3.07 1.50
CA THR A 7 3.15 4.08 1.39
C THR A 7 3.39 4.39 -0.08
N GLY A 8 3.98 5.55 -0.36
CA GLY A 8 4.37 5.93 -1.71
C GLY A 8 5.65 6.76 -1.70
N PHE A 9 6.58 6.38 -2.56
CA PHE A 9 7.91 6.97 -2.69
C PHE A 9 8.16 7.35 -4.14
N PHE A 10 9.07 8.31 -4.37
CA PHE A 10 9.53 8.55 -5.73
C PHE A 10 10.44 7.41 -6.21
N PRO A 11 10.29 6.96 -7.47
CA PRO A 11 11.20 5.99 -8.07
C PRO A 11 12.61 6.58 -8.20
N GLU A 12 13.62 5.71 -8.13
CA GLU A 12 14.97 6.07 -8.55
C GLU A 12 14.98 6.53 -10.02
N PRO A 13 15.81 7.53 -10.40
CA PRO A 13 16.93 8.11 -9.66
C PRO A 13 16.57 9.37 -8.86
N ASN A 14 15.30 9.55 -8.46
CA ASN A 14 14.94 10.72 -7.65
C ASN A 14 15.76 10.71 -6.34
N PRO A 15 16.53 11.77 -6.04
CA PRO A 15 17.33 11.84 -4.81
C PRO A 15 16.45 11.91 -3.55
N ASP A 16 15.16 12.22 -3.71
CA ASP A 16 14.21 12.24 -2.62
C ASP A 16 13.68 10.83 -2.33
N SER A 17 14.32 10.17 -1.38
CA SER A 17 13.86 8.90 -0.80
C SER A 17 12.85 9.09 0.33
N SER A 18 12.29 10.29 0.50
CA SER A 18 11.31 10.56 1.54
C SER A 18 9.95 9.96 1.19
N LEU A 19 9.20 9.59 2.22
CA LEU A 19 7.81 9.17 2.10
C LEU A 19 6.96 10.33 1.58
N GLN A 20 6.39 10.16 0.38
CA GLN A 20 5.56 11.17 -0.29
C GLN A 20 4.06 10.95 -0.03
N PHE A 21 3.69 9.72 0.27
CA PHE A 21 2.32 9.32 0.50
C PHE A 21 2.28 8.29 1.62
N GLU A 22 1.35 8.47 2.56
CA GLU A 22 1.10 7.53 3.64
C GLU A 22 -0.40 7.48 3.90
N LYS A 23 -0.96 6.27 3.94
CA LYS A 23 -2.37 6.08 4.22
C LYS A 23 -2.64 4.77 4.95
N ASP A 24 -3.27 4.89 6.10
CA ASP A 24 -3.82 3.76 6.83
C ASP A 24 -4.99 3.15 6.04
N ILE A 25 -4.95 1.83 5.85
CA ILE A 25 -6.07 1.10 5.25
C ILE A 25 -7.15 0.92 6.34
N PRO A 26 -8.35 1.51 6.19
CA PRO A 26 -9.42 1.34 7.16
C PRO A 26 -9.94 -0.10 7.13
N SER A 27 -10.39 -0.63 8.27
CA SER A 27 -10.84 -2.02 8.39
C SER A 27 -11.96 -2.44 7.44
N ARG A 28 -12.74 -1.49 6.91
CA ARG A 28 -13.74 -1.74 5.86
C ARG A 28 -13.13 -2.11 4.51
N ALA A 29 -11.94 -1.58 4.21
CA ALA A 29 -11.23 -1.76 2.95
C ALA A 29 -10.17 -2.88 3.05
N GLU A 30 -9.70 -3.20 4.26
CA GLU A 30 -8.74 -4.28 4.49
C GLU A 30 -9.04 -5.58 3.74
N PRO A 31 -10.25 -6.18 3.78
CA PRO A 31 -10.51 -7.43 3.05
C PRO A 31 -10.39 -7.28 1.52
N LEU A 32 -10.72 -6.12 0.97
CA LEU A 32 -10.59 -5.85 -0.47
C LEU A 32 -9.11 -5.70 -0.85
N VAL A 33 -8.33 -4.97 -0.04
CA VAL A 33 -6.89 -4.77 -0.25
C VAL A 33 -6.13 -6.10 -0.13
N LEU A 34 -6.45 -6.92 0.87
CA LEU A 34 -5.90 -8.26 1.01
C LEU A 34 -6.17 -9.11 -0.24
N ASN A 35 -7.38 -9.04 -0.79
CA ASN A 35 -7.74 -9.77 -2.01
C ASN A 35 -6.94 -9.29 -3.24
N VAL A 36 -6.70 -7.99 -3.39
CA VAL A 36 -5.83 -7.44 -4.46
C VAL A 36 -4.39 -7.96 -4.34
N MET A 37 -3.91 -8.14 -3.12
CA MET A 37 -2.59 -8.71 -2.84
C MET A 37 -2.54 -10.24 -2.96
N GLY A 38 -3.68 -10.90 -3.14
CA GLY A 38 -3.78 -12.36 -3.11
C GLY A 38 -3.58 -12.96 -1.72
N TRP A 39 -3.74 -12.16 -0.66
CA TRP A 39 -3.64 -12.60 0.73
C TRP A 39 -5.02 -12.94 1.29
N ALA A 40 -5.13 -14.10 1.95
CA ALA A 40 -6.40 -14.51 2.55
C ALA A 40 -6.67 -13.74 3.86
N SER A 41 -5.62 -13.43 4.62
CA SER A 41 -5.72 -12.74 5.90
C SER A 41 -4.47 -11.90 6.21
N LYS A 42 -4.56 -11.07 7.25
CA LYS A 42 -3.41 -10.30 7.76
C LYS A 42 -2.24 -11.19 8.22
N GLN A 43 -2.49 -12.46 8.53
CA GLN A 43 -1.45 -13.41 8.94
C GLN A 43 -0.62 -13.91 7.76
N ASP A 44 -1.18 -13.82 6.54
CA ASP A 44 -0.50 -14.20 5.30
C ASP A 44 0.34 -13.05 4.72
N VAL A 45 0.22 -11.85 5.30
CA VAL A 45 1.01 -10.68 4.90
C VAL A 45 2.46 -10.96 5.28
N PRO A 46 3.39 -11.05 4.31
CA PRO A 46 4.78 -11.31 4.63
C PRO A 46 5.37 -10.10 5.37
N SER A 47 6.31 -10.36 6.28
CA SER A 47 6.96 -9.29 7.04
C SER A 47 7.71 -8.33 6.13
N GLY A 48 7.58 -7.03 6.41
CA GLY A 48 8.21 -5.96 5.63
C GLY A 48 7.20 -5.18 4.80
N GLU A 49 7.73 -4.27 4.00
CA GLU A 49 6.99 -3.55 2.97
C GLU A 49 7.12 -4.31 1.64
N HIS A 50 6.02 -4.38 0.90
CA HIS A 50 5.94 -5.03 -0.39
C HIS A 50 5.59 -4.00 -1.46
N ASP A 51 6.43 -3.90 -2.48
CA ASP A 51 6.16 -3.04 -3.62
C ASP A 51 4.93 -3.51 -4.38
N LEU A 52 4.06 -2.56 -4.69
CA LEU A 52 2.86 -2.80 -5.48
C LEU A 52 3.18 -2.61 -6.96
N THR A 53 2.61 -3.47 -7.79
CA THR A 53 2.56 -3.19 -9.22
C THR A 53 1.59 -2.02 -9.49
N ALA A 54 1.83 -1.25 -10.56
CA ALA A 54 0.95 -0.16 -10.96
C ALA A 54 -0.57 -0.52 -10.98
N PRO A 55 -1.01 -1.67 -11.52
CA PRO A 55 -2.43 -2.04 -11.46
C PRO A 55 -2.93 -2.31 -10.03
N GLN A 56 -2.13 -2.94 -9.17
CA GLN A 56 -2.51 -3.19 -7.77
C GLN A 56 -2.65 -1.88 -6.99
N ALA A 57 -1.69 -0.97 -7.17
CA ALA A 57 -1.71 0.34 -6.55
C ALA A 57 -2.95 1.15 -6.99
N ALA A 58 -3.25 1.17 -8.29
CA ALA A 58 -4.44 1.84 -8.83
C ALA A 58 -5.74 1.28 -8.24
N GLU A 59 -5.84 -0.05 -8.12
CA GLU A 59 -7.02 -0.70 -7.56
C GLU A 59 -7.19 -0.39 -6.07
N ILE A 60 -6.11 -0.47 -5.28
CA ILE A 60 -6.11 -0.13 -3.85
C ILE A 60 -6.48 1.34 -3.64
N LEU A 61 -5.89 2.27 -4.39
CA LEU A 61 -6.20 3.70 -4.29
C LEU A 61 -7.66 3.99 -4.68
N SER A 62 -8.18 3.30 -5.69
CA SER A 62 -9.61 3.37 -6.04
C SER A 62 -10.51 2.87 -4.91
N ILE A 63 -10.15 1.79 -4.21
CA ILE A 63 -10.89 1.29 -3.04
C ILE A 63 -10.88 2.32 -1.91
N LEU A 64 -9.75 3.00 -1.73
CA LEU A 64 -9.58 4.04 -0.71
C LEU A 64 -10.26 5.37 -1.10
N GLY A 65 -10.63 5.54 -2.37
CA GLY A 65 -11.15 6.79 -2.91
C GLY A 65 -10.09 7.88 -3.06
N GLU A 66 -8.82 7.48 -3.16
CA GLU A 66 -7.67 8.37 -3.30
C GLU A 66 -7.24 8.45 -4.79
N PRO A 67 -6.74 9.60 -5.25
CA PRO A 67 -6.25 9.73 -6.62
C PRO A 67 -4.96 8.92 -6.82
N PHE A 68 -4.88 8.19 -7.93
CA PHE A 68 -3.66 7.51 -8.35
C PHE A 68 -2.61 8.52 -8.84
N ARG A 69 -1.39 8.45 -8.30
CA ARG A 69 -0.25 9.26 -8.75
C ARG A 69 0.76 8.36 -9.45
N ASP A 70 0.85 8.49 -10.77
CA ASP A 70 1.74 7.68 -11.61
C ASP A 70 3.24 7.95 -11.39
N GLU A 71 3.56 9.08 -10.76
CA GLU A 71 4.92 9.47 -10.38
C GLU A 71 5.47 8.74 -9.15
N LEU A 72 4.63 8.01 -8.41
CA LEU A 72 5.01 7.31 -7.18
C LEU A 72 5.03 5.80 -7.38
N ILE A 73 6.01 5.15 -6.77
CA ILE A 73 5.97 3.71 -6.50
C ILE A 73 5.27 3.54 -5.15
N TYR A 74 4.23 2.73 -5.14
CA TYR A 74 3.48 2.43 -3.93
C TYR A 74 3.96 1.13 -3.29
N GLY A 75 4.02 1.10 -1.97
CA GLY A 75 4.32 -0.07 -1.17
C GLY A 75 3.19 -0.35 -0.17
N ILE A 76 3.04 -1.60 0.24
CA ILE A 76 2.12 -1.97 1.32
C ILE A 76 2.82 -2.81 2.38
N GLY A 77 2.59 -2.50 3.64
CA GLY A 77 3.18 -3.22 4.77
C GLY A 77 2.20 -3.42 5.92
N LEU A 78 2.50 -4.40 6.77
CA LEU A 78 1.79 -4.58 8.04
C LEU A 78 2.51 -3.78 9.12
N CYS A 79 1.88 -2.72 9.62
CA CYS A 79 2.39 -1.90 10.71
C CYS A 79 1.79 -2.32 12.05
N ARG A 80 2.56 -2.10 13.12
CA ARG A 80 2.15 -2.35 14.50
C ARG A 80 2.25 -1.04 15.27
N ALA A 81 1.10 -0.55 15.74
CA ALA A 81 1.01 0.47 16.80
C ALA A 81 0.94 -0.17 18.18
#